data_AF-A0A9P8YIQ1-F1
#
_entry.id   AF-A0A9P8YIQ1-F1
#
_cell.length_a   1.000
_cell.length_b   1.000
_cell.length_c   1.000
_cell.angle_alpha   90.00
_cell.angle_beta   90.00
_cell.angle_gamma   90.00
#
_symmetry.space_group_name_H-M   'P 1'
#
loop_
_entity.id
_entity.type
_entity.pdbx_description
1 polymer ?
#
loop_
_entity_poly.entity_id
_entity_poly.type
_entity_poly.pdbx_seq_one_letter_code
_entity_poly.pdbx_strand_id
1 'polypeptide(L)'
;MSFFALVAPPAPSSLQVGVRAVLRASHRRLAGSSSAISVRQLHTPGLVRHTLKESPEGHSWSPWRATSLRSDSVSRATASLGPRTQIRTIFKFRAITHYSKLPADYEDATGIPFRKEDLSQREINDIFGPHLRAQDANNLLRIIHGRRVAGTLEDPSLQVNTAQYKTQDKIKALLYLRKYIPVDEVAMAGLRAEDELKAIEAAERDGEHGGEEAEHQHEETSPQTRPTGRIPEAKQKDTSPYGEGHFDRIRKANIAKREAEEKRLEEERLKREAEEAIGISGVPSTEQAKPREVSPWMQKQVEKATSDLQAPPDLSAWQRLWPMVLTAVLICAVSALLAVNYQPPRREARLFPDIPPAAATCLGLIAANFAIWALWKIPPAWRVLNKSFLIIAATPRPLQLLGAMFSHQVMSHMFMNLVGLWFFGTRLHDNIGRGDFLALYFSCGAVGFLASLTDLVLRRGLEFTTLGASGAVYGLIAAYFWLHRFDEFKLFGYPPDPTSGPPGLAFLGLIMGIHIAGLTSKKARGIDLVSHIGGMAMGILGAEAIKRHADYKARMRAQRMHASTLLDPVKAAGMSNKS
;
A
#
# COMPACT_ATOMS: atom_id res chain seq x y z
N MET A 1 -5.09 23.04 -57.83
CA MET A 1 -4.29 22.91 -56.58
C MET A 1 -4.94 23.78 -55.50
N SER A 2 -5.76 23.19 -54.64
CA SER A 2 -6.31 23.78 -53.42
C SER A 2 -7.08 22.67 -52.69
N PHE A 3 -6.65 22.28 -51.49
CA PHE A 3 -7.41 21.40 -50.61
C PHE A 3 -7.33 21.95 -49.18
N PHE A 4 -8.38 22.69 -48.81
CA PHE A 4 -8.81 22.87 -47.42
C PHE A 4 -9.83 21.76 -47.13
N ALA A 5 -9.61 20.94 -46.10
CA ALA A 5 -10.66 20.10 -45.53
C ALA A 5 -10.37 19.72 -44.07
N LEU A 6 -11.16 20.35 -43.19
CA LEU A 6 -11.75 19.84 -41.94
C LEU A 6 -10.85 19.24 -40.85
N VAL A 7 -10.54 20.11 -39.89
CA VAL A 7 -10.23 19.78 -38.49
C VAL A 7 -11.49 19.24 -37.81
N ALA A 8 -11.44 18.02 -37.28
CA ALA A 8 -12.45 17.48 -36.38
C ALA A 8 -12.20 17.99 -34.94
N PRO A 9 -13.23 18.32 -34.14
CA PRO A 9 -13.04 18.75 -32.76
C PRO A 9 -12.68 17.56 -31.84
N PRO A 10 -11.95 17.79 -30.74
CA PRO A 10 -11.54 16.73 -29.82
C PRO A 10 -12.75 16.16 -29.05
N ALA A 11 -12.74 14.84 -28.85
CA ALA A 11 -13.72 14.13 -28.03
C ALA A 11 -13.64 14.57 -26.55
N PRO A 12 -14.77 14.70 -25.83
CA PRO A 12 -14.76 15.13 -24.44
C PRO A 12 -14.24 14.04 -23.49
N SER A 13 -13.57 14.48 -22.42
CA SER A 13 -12.96 13.64 -21.39
C SER A 13 -13.99 12.79 -20.62
N SER A 14 -13.59 11.57 -20.29
CA SER A 14 -14.40 10.47 -19.72
C SER A 14 -14.97 10.71 -18.31
N LEU A 15 -14.72 11.86 -17.70
CA LEU A 15 -15.32 12.25 -16.41
C LEU A 15 -16.77 12.74 -16.56
N GLN A 16 -17.17 13.27 -17.73
CA GLN A 16 -18.51 13.81 -17.94
C GLN A 16 -19.55 12.79 -18.42
N VAL A 17 -19.11 11.63 -18.94
CA VAL A 17 -20.03 10.59 -19.45
C VAL A 17 -20.56 9.70 -18.32
N GLY A 18 -19.76 9.46 -17.27
CA GLY A 18 -20.17 8.64 -16.11
C GLY A 18 -21.22 9.30 -15.20
N VAL A 19 -21.15 10.62 -15.04
CA VAL A 19 -22.06 11.36 -14.13
C VAL A 19 -23.43 11.66 -14.78
N ARG A 20 -23.49 11.80 -16.11
CA ARG A 20 -24.75 12.08 -16.83
C ARG A 20 -25.67 10.86 -17.01
N ALA A 21 -25.12 9.64 -16.95
CA ALA A 21 -25.93 8.42 -17.02
C ALA A 21 -26.69 8.13 -15.71
N VAL A 22 -26.10 8.50 -14.56
CA VAL A 22 -26.70 8.27 -13.23
C VAL A 22 -27.77 9.32 -12.89
N LEU A 23 -27.68 10.54 -13.43
CA LEU A 23 -28.63 11.63 -13.16
C LEU A 23 -29.85 11.69 -14.11
N ARG A 24 -29.92 10.86 -15.16
CA ARG A 24 -31.08 10.82 -16.08
C ARG A 24 -32.12 9.75 -15.74
N ALA A 25 -31.87 8.88 -14.78
CA ALA A 25 -32.82 7.86 -14.34
C ALA A 25 -33.88 8.38 -13.33
N SER A 26 -33.73 9.60 -12.82
CA SER A 26 -34.58 10.14 -11.74
C SER A 26 -35.55 11.26 -12.15
N HIS A 27 -35.55 11.70 -13.41
CA HIS A 27 -36.51 12.71 -13.89
C HIS A 27 -36.89 12.45 -15.34
N ARG A 28 -38.00 11.72 -15.56
CA ARG A 28 -38.92 11.85 -16.70
C ARG A 28 -40.11 10.90 -16.52
N ARG A 29 -41.07 11.31 -15.70
CA ARG A 29 -42.51 11.10 -15.97
C ARG A 29 -43.12 12.50 -16.11
N LEU A 30 -44.08 12.61 -17.02
CA LEU A 30 -44.93 13.76 -17.38
C LEU A 30 -44.58 14.43 -18.72
N ALA A 31 -45.66 14.74 -19.45
CA ALA A 31 -45.83 15.15 -20.85
C ALA A 31 -45.79 13.96 -21.83
N GLY A 32 -46.90 13.45 -22.40
CA GLY A 32 -48.21 14.06 -22.66
C GLY A 32 -48.40 14.13 -24.17
N SER A 33 -49.10 13.17 -24.77
CA SER A 33 -49.60 13.27 -26.14
C SER A 33 -51.00 12.69 -26.22
N SER A 34 -51.97 13.58 -26.33
CA SER A 34 -53.38 13.32 -26.63
C SER A 34 -53.53 12.70 -28.01
N SER A 35 -54.39 11.70 -28.12
CA SER A 35 -55.19 11.37 -29.31
C SER A 35 -56.36 10.52 -28.85
N ALA A 36 -57.57 10.97 -29.19
CA ALA A 36 -58.84 10.54 -28.64
C ALA A 36 -59.52 9.39 -29.43
N ILE A 37 -60.65 8.93 -28.88
CA ILE A 37 -61.73 8.09 -29.47
C ILE A 37 -61.48 6.58 -29.31
N SER A 38 -62.34 5.72 -28.75
CA SER A 38 -63.81 5.69 -28.69
C SER A 38 -64.38 5.13 -27.38
N VAL A 39 -65.60 5.60 -27.10
CA VAL A 39 -66.56 5.26 -26.04
C VAL A 39 -67.10 3.83 -26.16
N ARG A 40 -67.29 3.14 -25.01
CA ARG A 40 -68.53 2.39 -24.72
C ARG A 40 -68.76 2.24 -23.22
N GLN A 41 -69.96 2.64 -22.83
CA GLN A 41 -70.57 2.66 -21.50
C GLN A 41 -70.58 1.28 -20.82
N LEU A 42 -70.71 1.24 -19.50
CA LEU A 42 -71.82 0.57 -18.79
C LEU A 42 -71.90 1.02 -17.31
N HIS A 43 -73.12 1.32 -16.92
CA HIS A 43 -73.81 1.65 -15.67
C HIS A 43 -73.16 1.60 -14.25
N THR A 44 -73.71 2.51 -13.44
CA THR A 44 -73.67 2.83 -12.00
C THR A 44 -74.50 1.85 -11.12
N PRO A 45 -74.80 2.10 -9.82
CA PRO A 45 -73.94 2.27 -8.62
C PRO A 45 -74.50 1.56 -7.33
N GLY A 46 -73.85 1.76 -6.16
CA GLY A 46 -74.40 1.53 -4.79
C GLY A 46 -73.66 0.44 -4.00
N LEU A 47 -73.46 0.43 -2.67
CA LEU A 47 -74.09 1.17 -1.56
C LEU A 47 -73.25 1.00 -0.25
N VAL A 48 -73.01 2.10 0.47
CA VAL A 48 -73.16 2.39 1.92
C VAL A 48 -72.71 1.44 3.09
N ARG A 49 -72.05 2.10 4.06
CA ARG A 49 -71.76 1.88 5.52
C ARG A 49 -72.83 1.20 6.41
N HIS A 50 -72.40 0.59 7.54
CA HIS A 50 -72.94 0.76 8.93
C HIS A 50 -72.04 -0.03 9.96
N THR A 51 -71.33 0.59 10.93
CA THR A 51 -71.61 0.97 12.35
C THR A 51 -71.57 -0.13 13.45
N LEU A 52 -70.59 0.03 14.37
CA LEU A 52 -70.59 -0.03 15.86
C LEU A 52 -71.32 -1.11 16.69
N LYS A 53 -70.61 -1.68 17.70
CA LYS A 53 -71.13 -1.96 19.06
C LYS A 53 -70.02 -2.14 20.12
N GLU A 54 -70.34 -1.84 21.38
CA GLU A 54 -69.50 -1.51 22.57
C GLU A 54 -69.17 -2.68 23.55
N SER A 55 -68.02 -2.58 24.26
CA SER A 55 -67.65 -2.78 25.72
C SER A 55 -68.18 -3.96 26.60
N PRO A 56 -67.67 -4.28 27.84
CA PRO A 56 -66.51 -3.81 28.67
C PRO A 56 -65.63 -4.91 29.34
N GLU A 57 -64.70 -4.46 30.22
CA GLU A 57 -63.97 -5.13 31.34
C GLU A 57 -62.52 -5.60 31.05
N GLY A 58 -61.48 -5.31 31.83
CA GLY A 58 -61.28 -4.53 33.06
C GLY A 58 -59.81 -4.61 33.52
N HIS A 59 -59.30 -3.52 34.12
CA HIS A 59 -58.13 -3.44 35.04
C HIS A 59 -56.72 -3.83 34.52
N SER A 60 -55.60 -3.12 34.76
CA SER A 60 -55.30 -1.92 35.55
C SER A 60 -53.80 -1.56 35.44
N TRP A 61 -53.46 -0.30 35.76
CA TRP A 61 -52.14 0.28 36.15
C TRP A 61 -51.00 0.46 35.12
N SER A 62 -50.90 1.72 34.67
CA SER A 62 -49.69 2.46 34.24
C SER A 62 -48.80 2.88 35.46
N PRO A 63 -47.75 3.74 35.36
CA PRO A 63 -47.01 4.30 34.22
C PRO A 63 -45.47 4.14 34.42
N TRP A 64 -44.56 4.61 33.55
CA TRP A 64 -43.96 5.95 33.63
C TRP A 64 -43.54 6.46 32.24
N ARG A 65 -43.79 7.76 32.08
CA ARG A 65 -43.75 8.56 30.85
C ARG A 65 -42.33 8.93 30.43
N ALA A 66 -42.13 9.07 29.13
CA ALA A 66 -41.23 10.09 28.60
C ALA A 66 -42.04 10.92 27.59
N THR A 67 -42.40 12.13 28.03
CA THR A 67 -43.08 13.14 27.23
C THR A 67 -42.05 13.98 26.49
N SER A 68 -42.43 14.38 25.28
CA SER A 68 -41.81 15.36 24.40
C SER A 68 -41.51 16.71 25.08
N LEU A 69 -40.54 17.46 24.54
CA LEU A 69 -40.81 18.66 23.72
C LEU A 69 -39.54 19.37 23.27
N ARG A 70 -39.69 20.01 22.10
CA ARG A 70 -38.78 20.98 21.46
C ARG A 70 -38.55 22.23 22.30
N SER A 71 -37.40 22.85 22.09
CA SER A 71 -37.09 24.28 21.86
C SER A 71 -35.61 24.47 22.25
N ASP A 72 -34.79 25.44 21.84
CA ASP A 72 -34.85 26.55 20.91
C ASP A 72 -33.38 26.95 20.62
N SER A 73 -33.18 27.61 19.50
CA SER A 73 -31.95 28.28 19.11
C SER A 73 -31.53 29.38 20.07
N VAL A 74 -30.28 29.37 20.56
CA VAL A 74 -29.59 30.58 21.03
C VAL A 74 -28.17 30.59 20.48
N SER A 75 -27.96 31.50 19.53
CA SER A 75 -26.67 31.99 19.07
C SER A 75 -25.93 32.71 20.20
N ARG A 76 -24.71 32.26 20.51
CA ARG A 76 -23.73 33.10 21.20
C ARG A 76 -22.37 32.94 20.52
N ALA A 77 -22.03 33.94 19.73
CA ALA A 77 -20.72 34.12 19.14
C ALA A 77 -19.70 34.46 20.25
N THR A 78 -18.74 33.57 20.47
CA THR A 78 -17.46 33.90 21.09
C THR A 78 -16.37 33.56 20.08
N ALA A 79 -15.86 34.60 19.44
CA ALA A 79 -14.74 34.52 18.52
C ALA A 79 -13.46 34.20 19.28
N SER A 80 -13.14 32.91 19.44
CA SER A 80 -11.77 32.46 19.71
C SER A 80 -11.07 32.22 18.37
N LEU A 81 -10.30 33.20 17.92
CA LEU A 81 -9.36 33.05 16.80
C LEU A 81 -8.25 32.07 17.23
N GLY A 82 -8.50 30.77 17.12
CA GLY A 82 -7.45 29.77 17.09
C GLY A 82 -6.59 29.94 15.83
N PRO A 83 -5.28 29.66 15.87
CA PRO A 83 -4.44 29.78 14.69
C PRO A 83 -4.93 28.83 13.59
N ARG A 84 -5.12 29.41 12.41
CA ARG A 84 -5.59 28.82 11.16
C ARG A 84 -5.33 27.32 11.05
N THR A 85 -6.43 26.60 10.83
CA THR A 85 -6.50 25.22 10.37
C THR A 85 -5.46 24.94 9.29
N GLN A 86 -4.69 23.90 9.55
CA GLN A 86 -3.61 23.40 8.72
C GLN A 86 -4.07 23.08 7.29
N ILE A 87 -3.60 23.88 6.34
CA ILE A 87 -3.46 23.43 4.96
C ILE A 87 -2.29 22.42 4.95
N ARG A 88 -2.53 21.22 4.44
CA ARG A 88 -1.52 20.17 4.27
C ARG A 88 -0.56 20.58 3.13
N THR A 89 0.52 21.25 3.47
CA THR A 89 1.70 21.40 2.60
C THR A 89 2.79 20.41 3.04
N ILE A 90 3.48 19.84 2.04
CA ILE A 90 4.38 18.66 2.17
C ILE A 90 5.74 19.01 2.81
N PHE A 91 5.96 20.27 3.21
CA PHE A 91 7.18 20.71 3.89
C PHE A 91 6.84 21.55 5.12
N LYS A 92 6.61 20.89 6.26
CA LYS A 92 6.48 21.56 7.57
C LYS A 92 7.79 21.42 8.33
N PHE A 93 8.31 22.54 8.83
CA PHE A 93 9.41 22.55 9.78
C PHE A 93 9.06 21.65 10.98
N ARG A 94 9.98 20.76 11.35
CA ARG A 94 9.84 19.87 12.50
C ARG A 94 10.95 20.20 13.49
N ALA A 95 10.57 20.62 14.70
CA ALA A 95 11.53 20.86 15.77
C ALA A 95 12.31 19.58 16.09
N ILE A 96 13.58 19.74 16.43
CA ILE A 96 14.44 18.63 16.85
C ILE A 96 14.06 18.27 18.28
N THR A 97 13.67 17.02 18.52
CA THR A 97 13.19 16.56 19.84
C THR A 97 13.95 15.34 20.36
N HIS A 98 15.03 14.94 19.69
CA HIS A 98 15.76 13.71 20.00
C HIS A 98 17.26 13.97 20.02
N TYR A 99 17.96 13.43 21.03
CA TYR A 99 19.40 13.62 21.26
C TYR A 99 20.23 13.24 20.05
N SER A 100 19.98 12.07 19.46
CA SER A 100 20.68 11.58 18.26
C SER A 100 20.52 12.45 16.99
N LYS A 101 19.65 13.46 17.01
CA LYS A 101 19.43 14.39 15.89
C LYS A 101 19.99 15.78 16.17
N LEU A 102 20.74 15.95 17.27
CA LEU A 102 21.47 17.17 17.54
C LEU A 102 22.55 17.36 16.46
N PRO A 103 22.71 18.57 15.91
CA PRO A 103 23.83 18.91 15.05
C PRO A 103 25.17 18.70 15.76
N ALA A 104 26.21 18.33 15.02
CA ALA A 104 27.54 18.11 15.58
C ALA A 104 28.18 19.40 16.15
N ASP A 105 27.72 20.56 15.67
CA ASP A 105 28.11 21.91 16.08
C ASP A 105 27.17 22.52 17.15
N TYR A 106 26.33 21.71 17.80
CA TYR A 106 25.42 22.18 18.83
C TYR A 106 26.16 22.73 20.06
N GLU A 107 25.75 23.91 20.53
CA GLU A 107 26.23 24.51 21.76
C GLU A 107 25.05 24.84 22.71
N ASP A 108 25.19 24.50 23.99
CA ASP A 108 24.17 24.81 25.01
C ASP A 108 23.94 26.32 25.23
N ALA A 109 24.86 27.18 24.77
CA ALA A 109 24.73 28.63 24.88
C ALA A 109 23.86 29.24 23.77
N THR A 110 23.78 28.59 22.60
CA THR A 110 23.01 29.06 21.44
C THR A 110 21.64 28.36 21.34
N GLY A 111 21.59 27.09 21.74
CA GLY A 111 20.37 26.28 21.71
C GLY A 111 19.93 25.89 20.30
N ILE A 112 18.71 25.37 20.17
CA ILE A 112 18.16 24.91 18.87
C ILE A 112 16.82 25.56 18.53
N PRO A 113 16.51 25.77 17.24
CA PRO A 113 15.24 26.33 16.82
C PRO A 113 14.09 25.37 17.09
N PHE A 114 13.01 25.91 17.65
CA PHE A 114 11.81 25.17 18.03
C PHE A 114 10.63 25.41 17.07
N ARG A 115 10.74 26.41 16.19
CA ARG A 115 9.78 26.78 15.15
C ARG A 115 10.53 27.34 13.93
N LYS A 116 9.88 27.38 12.77
CA LYS A 116 10.43 27.98 11.54
C LYS A 116 10.67 29.49 11.67
N GLU A 117 9.78 30.17 12.37
CA GLU A 117 9.78 31.62 12.57
C GLU A 117 9.68 31.91 14.06
N ASP A 118 10.38 32.96 14.49
CA ASP A 118 10.39 33.41 15.87
C ASP A 118 9.03 33.97 16.30
N LEU A 119 8.75 33.88 17.59
CA LEU A 119 7.53 34.43 18.18
C LEU A 119 7.56 35.96 18.09
N SER A 120 6.45 36.53 17.66
CA SER A 120 6.24 37.98 17.61
C SER A 120 6.23 38.58 19.01
N GLN A 121 6.52 39.89 19.12
CA GLN A 121 6.49 40.58 20.42
C GLN A 121 5.13 40.44 21.14
N ARG A 122 4.03 40.37 20.38
CA ARG A 122 2.70 40.16 20.95
C ARG A 122 2.57 38.78 21.61
N GLU A 123 2.98 37.72 20.92
CA GLU A 123 2.99 36.36 21.46
C GLU A 123 3.92 36.23 22.68
N ILE A 124 5.07 36.91 22.64
CA ILE A 124 6.01 36.95 23.77
C ILE A 124 5.42 37.67 24.98
N ASN A 125 4.70 38.77 24.78
CA ASN A 125 4.03 39.49 25.86
C ASN A 125 2.97 38.62 26.55
N ASP A 126 2.30 37.75 25.79
CA ASP A 126 1.31 36.80 26.33
C ASP A 126 1.96 35.69 27.18
N ILE A 127 3.20 35.30 26.87
CA ILE A 127 3.93 34.22 27.57
C ILE A 127 4.71 34.76 28.77
N PHE A 128 5.57 35.75 28.53
CA PHE A 128 6.52 36.26 29.53
C PHE A 128 6.00 37.50 30.23
N GLY A 129 5.29 38.38 29.51
CA GLY A 129 4.92 39.73 29.92
C GLY A 129 5.66 40.79 29.08
N PRO A 130 5.29 42.08 29.21
CA PRO A 130 5.85 43.15 28.38
C PRO A 130 7.31 43.51 28.73
N HIS A 131 7.90 42.91 29.76
CA HIS A 131 9.24 43.23 30.24
C HIS A 131 10.38 42.58 29.44
N LEU A 132 10.07 41.61 28.57
CA LEU A 132 11.07 40.88 27.79
C LEU A 132 10.94 41.21 26.29
N ARG A 133 12.03 41.63 25.66
CA ARG A 133 12.04 41.85 24.20
C ARG A 133 11.94 40.52 23.47
N ALA A 134 11.29 40.52 22.30
CA ALA A 134 11.04 39.31 21.52
C ALA A 134 12.32 38.55 21.19
N GLN A 135 13.41 39.25 20.87
CA GLN A 135 14.70 38.63 20.57
C GLN A 135 15.26 37.87 21.78
N ASP A 136 15.26 38.50 22.96
CA ASP A 136 15.78 37.92 24.19
C ASP A 136 14.94 36.72 24.64
N ALA A 137 13.62 36.80 24.47
CA ALA A 137 12.66 35.74 24.79
C ALA A 137 12.80 34.52 23.87
N ASN A 138 12.91 34.75 22.55
CA ASN A 138 13.13 33.66 21.60
C ASN A 138 14.50 33.01 21.80
N ASN A 139 15.54 33.78 22.15
CA ASN A 139 16.83 33.22 22.50
C ASN A 139 16.75 32.30 23.73
N LEU A 140 16.09 32.75 24.79
CA LEU A 140 15.84 31.93 25.98
C LEU A 140 15.11 30.61 25.65
N LEU A 141 14.09 30.68 24.79
CA LEU A 141 13.34 29.50 24.34
C LEU A 141 14.21 28.52 23.54
N ARG A 142 15.12 29.00 22.69
CA ARG A 142 16.05 28.14 21.95
C ARG A 142 17.04 27.45 22.88
N ILE A 143 17.63 28.19 23.81
CA ILE A 143 18.59 27.67 24.80
C ILE A 143 17.93 26.57 25.64
N ILE A 144 16.74 26.83 26.19
CA ILE A 144 16.02 25.84 26.99
C ILE A 144 15.60 24.64 26.12
N HIS A 145 15.16 24.85 24.89
CA HIS A 145 14.81 23.74 24.00
C HIS A 145 16.02 22.85 23.68
N GLY A 146 17.18 23.45 23.41
CA GLY A 146 18.44 22.74 23.19
C GLY A 146 18.79 21.88 24.38
N ARG A 147 18.82 22.48 25.58
CA ARG A 147 19.18 21.78 26.82
C ARG A 147 18.22 20.63 27.18
N ARG A 148 16.92 20.76 26.86
CA ARG A 148 15.94 19.67 27.02
C ARG A 148 16.25 18.46 26.13
N VAL A 149 16.72 18.71 24.91
CA VAL A 149 17.05 17.66 23.94
C VAL A 149 18.45 17.09 24.18
N ALA A 150 19.38 17.93 24.62
CA ALA A 150 20.75 17.57 24.94
C ALA A 150 20.90 16.86 26.28
N GLY A 151 19.84 16.78 27.10
CA GLY A 151 19.87 16.16 28.42
C GLY A 151 20.58 16.98 29.50
N THR A 152 20.84 18.28 29.27
CA THR A 152 21.65 19.15 30.15
C THR A 152 20.82 20.11 31.01
N LEU A 153 19.51 19.88 31.13
CA LEU A 153 18.62 20.79 31.83
C LEU A 153 18.98 20.94 33.33
N GLU A 154 19.44 19.84 33.94
CA GLU A 154 19.74 19.76 35.38
C GLU A 154 21.22 20.05 35.71
N ASP A 155 22.07 20.24 34.70
CA ASP A 155 23.50 20.49 34.89
C ASP A 155 23.75 21.89 35.50
N PRO A 156 24.34 21.98 36.72
CA PRO A 156 24.66 23.24 37.38
C PRO A 156 25.69 24.09 36.63
N SER A 157 26.66 23.45 35.94
CA SER A 157 27.76 24.14 35.26
C SER A 157 27.27 25.00 34.08
N LEU A 158 26.20 24.55 33.43
CA LEU A 158 25.60 25.18 32.26
C LEU A 158 24.55 26.24 32.61
N GLN A 159 24.30 26.52 33.90
CA GLN A 159 23.37 27.58 34.31
C GLN A 159 23.83 28.98 33.89
N VAL A 160 25.14 29.17 33.67
CA VAL A 160 25.76 30.41 33.19
C VAL A 160 25.10 30.90 31.88
N ASN A 161 24.76 29.98 30.98
CA ASN A 161 24.15 30.28 29.66
C ASN A 161 22.78 30.97 29.78
N THR A 162 22.11 30.83 30.93
CA THR A 162 20.81 31.48 31.19
C THR A 162 20.88 32.48 32.34
N ALA A 163 22.07 32.80 32.86
CA ALA A 163 22.22 33.63 34.06
C ALA A 163 21.61 35.04 33.91
N GLN A 164 21.60 35.59 32.69
CA GLN A 164 21.00 36.90 32.39
C GLN A 164 19.47 36.96 32.51
N TYR A 165 18.79 35.81 32.56
CA TYR A 165 17.32 35.74 32.61
C TYR A 165 16.81 35.47 34.03
N LYS A 166 15.68 36.09 34.40
CA LYS A 166 15.02 35.85 35.68
C LYS A 166 14.56 34.40 35.79
N THR A 167 14.64 33.81 36.97
CA THR A 167 14.20 32.42 37.23
C THR A 167 12.74 32.18 36.83
N GLN A 168 11.87 33.16 37.04
CA GLN A 168 10.46 33.09 36.63
C GLN A 168 10.30 32.98 35.10
N ASP A 169 11.12 33.68 34.33
CA ASP A 169 11.08 33.62 32.87
C ASP A 169 11.59 32.26 32.38
N LYS A 170 12.64 31.70 33.00
CA LYS A 170 13.11 30.33 32.70
C LYS A 170 12.01 29.28 32.90
N ILE A 171 11.27 29.39 34.01
CA ILE A 171 10.16 28.49 34.33
C ILE A 171 9.03 28.64 33.29
N LYS A 172 8.65 29.87 32.94
CA LYS A 172 7.62 30.13 31.91
C LYS A 172 8.03 29.58 30.54
N ALA A 173 9.28 29.76 30.14
CA ALA A 173 9.84 29.21 28.91
C ALA A 173 9.77 27.68 28.90
N LEU A 174 10.16 27.03 30.00
CA LEU A 174 10.11 25.57 30.14
C LEU A 174 8.66 25.05 30.07
N LEU A 175 7.72 25.70 30.76
CA LEU A 175 6.30 25.34 30.73
C LEU A 175 5.70 25.51 29.33
N TYR A 176 6.02 26.59 28.64
CA TYR A 176 5.60 26.81 27.25
C TYR A 176 6.12 25.70 26.34
N LEU A 177 7.41 25.38 26.41
CA LEU A 177 8.02 24.36 25.57
C LEU A 177 7.47 22.96 25.86
N ARG A 178 7.26 22.59 27.13
CA ARG A 178 6.64 21.30 27.51
C ARG A 178 5.21 21.17 26.98
N LYS A 179 4.45 22.27 26.90
CA LYS A 179 3.08 22.27 26.39
C LYS A 179 3.00 22.08 24.86
N TYR A 180 3.90 22.71 24.10
CA TYR A 180 3.81 22.74 22.63
C TYR A 180 4.80 21.82 21.92
N ILE A 181 5.89 21.42 22.59
CA ILE A 181 6.98 20.60 22.04
C ILE A 181 7.31 19.50 23.06
N PRO A 182 6.63 18.35 22.99
CA PRO A 182 6.88 17.23 23.89
C PRO A 182 8.28 16.66 23.62
N VAL A 183 9.09 16.58 24.67
CA VAL A 183 10.41 15.95 24.68
C VAL A 183 10.46 15.13 25.97
N ASP A 184 10.88 13.87 25.86
CA ASP A 184 11.12 13.02 27.02
C ASP A 184 12.50 13.35 27.60
N GLU A 185 12.53 14.33 28.50
CA GLU A 185 13.77 14.89 29.06
C GLU A 185 14.59 13.83 29.81
N VAL A 186 13.94 12.85 30.46
CA VAL A 186 14.60 11.76 31.19
C VAL A 186 15.26 10.78 30.21
N ALA A 187 14.55 10.40 29.15
CA ALA A 187 15.12 9.56 28.11
C ALA A 187 16.30 10.22 27.40
N MET A 188 16.23 11.54 27.15
CA MET A 188 17.33 12.27 26.50
C MET A 188 18.57 12.36 27.40
N ALA A 189 18.38 12.59 28.70
CA ALA A 189 19.47 12.52 29.68
C ALA A 189 20.09 11.12 29.75
N GLY A 190 19.26 10.06 29.70
CA GLY A 190 19.73 8.68 29.65
C GLY A 190 20.60 8.38 28.42
N LEU A 191 20.16 8.79 27.23
CA LEU A 191 20.95 8.62 25.99
C LEU A 191 22.27 9.37 26.03
N ARG A 192 22.28 10.59 26.59
CA ARG A 192 23.53 11.34 26.80
C ARG A 192 24.47 10.58 27.74
N ALA A 193 23.96 10.08 28.87
CA ALA A 193 24.75 9.34 29.84
C ALA A 193 25.32 8.03 29.24
N GLU A 194 24.57 7.34 28.37
CA GLU A 194 25.06 6.17 27.63
C GLU A 194 26.20 6.53 26.67
N ASP A 195 26.10 7.64 25.95
CA ASP A 195 27.14 8.09 25.03
C ASP A 195 28.39 8.60 25.78
N GLU A 196 28.20 9.26 26.93
CA GLU A 196 29.30 9.62 27.85
C GLU A 196 29.99 8.35 28.39
N LEU A 197 29.22 7.33 28.78
CA LEU A 197 29.76 6.04 29.23
C LEU A 197 30.52 5.31 28.12
N LYS A 198 29.97 5.26 26.91
CA LYS A 198 30.66 4.65 25.75
C LYS A 198 31.93 5.39 25.37
N ALA A 199 31.94 6.72 25.49
CA ALA A 199 33.13 7.51 25.24
C ALA A 199 34.21 7.22 26.28
N ILE A 200 33.84 7.03 27.54
CA ILE A 200 34.75 6.58 28.60
C ILE A 200 35.28 5.17 28.29
N GLU A 201 34.41 4.22 27.96
CA GLU A 201 34.80 2.85 27.61
C GLU A 201 35.70 2.78 26.36
N ALA A 202 35.47 3.64 25.37
CA ALA A 202 36.29 3.70 24.15
C ALA A 202 37.66 4.30 24.43
N ALA A 203 37.72 5.38 25.21
CA ALA A 203 38.99 5.96 25.66
C ALA A 203 39.82 4.97 26.49
N GLU A 204 39.16 4.13 27.30
CA GLU A 204 39.82 3.05 28.04
C GLU A 204 40.39 1.95 27.14
N ARG A 205 39.74 1.63 26.00
CA ARG A 205 40.26 0.66 25.02
C ARG A 205 41.42 1.18 24.19
N ASP A 206 41.34 2.43 23.73
CA ASP A 206 42.36 2.99 22.84
C ASP A 206 43.69 3.26 23.57
N GLY A 207 43.65 3.38 24.90
CA GLY A 207 44.84 3.47 25.77
C GLY A 207 45.69 2.20 25.86
N GLU A 208 45.22 1.05 25.33
CA GLU A 208 45.96 -0.22 25.37
C GLU A 208 46.94 -0.43 24.20
N HIS A 209 46.95 0.41 23.14
CA HIS A 209 47.61 0.07 21.86
C HIS A 209 48.60 1.09 21.25
N GLY A 210 49.06 2.11 22.00
CA GLY A 210 49.96 3.14 21.45
C GLY A 210 51.20 3.41 22.30
N GLY A 211 52.22 2.57 22.18
CA GLY A 211 53.58 2.90 22.62
C GLY A 211 54.41 3.44 21.45
N GLU A 212 55.30 4.39 21.76
CA GLU A 212 56.44 4.88 20.97
C GLU A 212 56.14 6.01 19.95
N GLU A 213 56.50 7.26 20.28
CA GLU A 213 57.79 7.89 19.93
C GLU A 213 57.84 9.39 20.31
N ALA A 214 59.04 9.81 20.70
CA ALA A 214 59.64 11.16 20.63
C ALA A 214 59.32 12.27 21.67
N GLU A 215 60.41 12.56 22.39
CA GLU A 215 60.80 13.63 23.32
C GLU A 215 60.69 15.11 22.89
N HIS A 216 60.60 15.95 23.94
CA HIS A 216 61.19 17.29 24.18
C HIS A 216 60.70 18.55 23.40
N GLN A 217 60.10 19.53 24.12
CA GLN A 217 60.74 20.77 24.64
C GLN A 217 59.72 21.69 25.37
N HIS A 218 60.23 22.43 26.38
CA HIS A 218 59.60 23.52 27.15
C HIS A 218 59.18 24.71 26.23
N GLU A 219 58.32 25.68 26.53
CA GLU A 219 58.16 26.51 27.73
C GLU A 219 56.86 27.37 27.62
N GLU A 220 56.58 28.13 28.69
CA GLU A 220 55.40 28.92 29.08
C GLU A 220 54.60 29.70 28.02
N THR A 221 53.27 29.71 28.17
CA THR A 221 52.42 30.92 28.29
C THR A 221 50.95 30.53 28.53
N SER A 222 50.36 31.00 29.63
CA SER A 222 48.89 31.10 29.77
C SER A 222 48.45 32.41 29.12
N PRO A 223 47.32 32.48 28.37
CA PRO A 223 46.06 32.74 29.05
C PRO A 223 44.80 32.08 28.42
N GLN A 224 43.88 31.69 29.31
CA GLN A 224 42.42 31.63 29.09
C GLN A 224 41.91 30.81 27.89
N THR A 225 41.49 29.56 28.15
CA THR A 225 40.52 28.85 27.30
C THR A 225 39.28 28.46 28.09
N ARG A 226 38.13 28.85 27.53
CA ARG A 226 36.76 28.66 28.01
C ARG A 226 36.46 27.16 28.15
N PRO A 227 35.63 26.71 29.11
CA PRO A 227 35.29 25.29 29.23
C PRO A 227 34.41 24.89 28.04
N THR A 228 35.01 24.23 27.06
CA THR A 228 34.32 23.46 26.02
C THR A 228 33.94 22.09 26.61
N GLY A 229 32.77 21.57 26.25
CA GLY A 229 32.12 20.41 26.87
C GLY A 229 32.78 19.05 26.58
N ARG A 230 34.09 18.91 26.80
CA ARG A 230 34.80 17.62 26.86
C ARG A 230 35.99 17.75 27.82
N ILE A 231 36.02 16.94 28.87
CA ILE A 231 36.98 17.03 29.98
C ILE A 231 38.38 16.51 29.53
N PRO A 232 39.53 17.12 29.95
CA PRO A 232 40.87 16.68 29.59
C PRO A 232 41.43 15.57 30.51
N GLU A 233 42.36 14.75 29.96
CA GLU A 233 42.97 13.56 30.58
C GLU A 233 43.90 13.86 31.77
N ALA A 234 43.87 12.98 32.79
CA ALA A 234 44.87 12.94 33.86
C ALA A 234 45.27 11.50 34.25
N LYS A 235 46.56 11.40 34.60
CA LYS A 235 47.44 10.22 34.69
C LYS A 235 47.20 9.25 35.88
N GLN A 236 47.16 7.95 35.53
CA GLN A 236 48.11 6.87 35.90
C GLN A 236 47.87 5.94 37.13
N LYS A 237 48.08 4.64 36.82
CA LYS A 237 48.64 3.48 37.55
C LYS A 237 47.74 2.64 38.48
N ASP A 238 47.42 1.45 37.98
CA ASP A 238 47.00 0.30 38.76
C ASP A 238 48.17 -0.68 38.97
N THR A 239 48.28 -1.18 40.19
CA THR A 239 48.58 -2.60 40.49
C THR A 239 48.45 -2.77 42.02
N SER A 240 47.41 -3.51 42.46
CA SER A 240 47.32 -3.96 43.86
C SER A 240 47.47 -5.49 43.95
N PRO A 241 48.40 -6.02 44.78
CA PRO A 241 48.70 -7.44 44.93
C PRO A 241 47.74 -8.25 45.83
N TYR A 242 46.49 -7.82 46.04
CA TYR A 242 45.52 -8.55 46.87
C TYR A 242 44.37 -9.08 45.98
N GLY A 243 44.09 -10.37 46.07
CA GLY A 243 43.18 -11.12 45.17
C GLY A 243 41.75 -10.55 45.03
N GLU A 244 40.96 -11.15 44.12
CA GLU A 244 39.70 -10.61 43.58
C GLU A 244 38.84 -9.86 44.62
N GLY A 245 38.76 -8.54 44.44
CA GLY A 245 38.00 -7.67 45.32
C GLY A 245 36.49 -7.86 45.14
N HIS A 246 35.71 -7.41 46.13
CA HIS A 246 34.25 -7.40 46.08
C HIS A 246 33.69 -6.73 44.81
N PHE A 247 34.37 -5.69 44.32
CA PHE A 247 34.03 -4.99 43.09
C PHE A 247 34.33 -5.78 41.81
N ASP A 248 35.29 -6.70 41.82
CA ASP A 248 35.60 -7.57 40.68
C ASP A 248 34.55 -8.67 40.53
N ARG A 249 34.00 -9.14 41.66
CA ARG A 249 32.82 -10.02 41.67
C ARG A 249 31.57 -9.32 41.13
N ILE A 250 31.38 -8.05 41.48
CA ILE A 250 30.29 -7.23 40.92
C ILE A 250 30.49 -7.01 39.41
N ARG A 251 31.72 -6.75 38.97
CA ARG A 251 32.06 -6.65 37.53
C ARG A 251 31.75 -7.94 36.79
N LYS A 252 32.20 -9.09 37.28
CA LYS A 252 31.87 -10.40 36.68
C LYS A 252 30.37 -10.67 36.65
N ALA A 253 29.63 -10.32 37.71
CA ALA A 253 28.19 -10.46 37.74
C ALA A 253 27.47 -9.55 36.72
N ASN A 254 27.96 -8.32 36.52
CA ASN A 254 27.40 -7.39 35.55
C ASN A 254 27.74 -7.79 34.11
N ILE A 255 28.95 -8.31 33.86
CA ILE A 255 29.36 -8.87 32.58
C ILE A 255 28.48 -10.08 32.23
N ALA A 256 28.30 -11.01 33.17
CA ALA A 256 27.44 -12.17 32.97
C ALA A 256 25.96 -11.77 32.71
N LYS A 257 25.48 -10.71 33.36
CA LYS A 257 24.13 -10.18 33.14
C LYS A 257 23.97 -9.56 31.75
N ARG A 258 24.97 -8.83 31.27
CA ARG A 258 25.02 -8.28 29.91
C ARG A 258 25.06 -9.38 28.84
N GLU A 259 25.93 -10.38 29.02
CA GLU A 259 26.02 -11.51 28.09
C GLU A 259 24.72 -12.32 28.03
N ALA A 260 24.04 -12.48 29.17
CA ALA A 260 22.72 -13.13 29.21
C ALA A 260 21.64 -12.30 28.51
N GLU A 261 21.68 -10.98 28.62
CA GLU A 261 20.74 -10.08 27.97
C GLU A 261 20.98 -9.98 26.46
N GLU A 262 22.24 -9.93 26.02
CA GLU A 262 22.62 -9.98 24.60
C GLU A 262 22.20 -11.31 23.97
N LYS A 263 22.43 -12.45 24.63
CA LYS A 263 21.93 -13.75 24.16
C LYS A 263 20.41 -13.78 24.08
N ARG A 264 19.69 -13.21 25.06
CA ARG A 264 18.23 -13.14 25.03
C ARG A 264 17.73 -12.29 23.86
N LEU A 265 18.36 -11.14 23.61
CA LEU A 265 18.04 -10.26 22.48
C LEU A 265 18.38 -10.91 21.13
N GLU A 266 19.47 -11.67 21.06
CA GLU A 266 19.85 -12.40 19.85
C GLU A 266 18.91 -13.57 19.56
N GLU A 267 18.50 -14.32 20.59
CA GLU A 267 17.44 -15.32 20.48
C GLU A 267 16.09 -14.70 20.09
N GLU A 268 15.74 -13.53 20.62
CA GLU A 268 14.53 -12.79 20.26
C GLU A 268 14.60 -12.25 18.82
N ARG A 269 15.78 -11.81 18.38
CA ARG A 269 16.04 -11.40 16.98
C ARG A 269 15.95 -12.61 16.04
N LEU A 270 16.54 -13.75 16.41
CA LEU A 270 16.45 -14.99 15.64
C LEU A 270 15.00 -15.51 15.57
N LYS A 271 14.23 -15.39 16.66
CA LYS A 271 12.80 -15.70 16.69
C LYS A 271 11.99 -14.77 15.80
N ARG A 272 12.24 -13.45 15.83
CA ARG A 272 11.61 -12.50 14.89
C ARG A 272 11.97 -12.79 13.44
N GLU A 273 13.23 -13.08 13.15
CA GLU A 273 13.69 -13.44 11.81
C GLU A 273 13.08 -14.76 11.35
N ALA A 274 12.89 -15.73 12.25
CA ALA A 274 12.18 -16.98 11.96
C ALA A 274 10.67 -16.75 11.77
N GLU A 275 10.04 -15.89 12.58
CA GLU A 275 8.62 -15.50 12.43
C GLU A 275 8.38 -14.72 11.12
N GLU A 276 9.32 -13.86 10.71
CA GLU A 276 9.31 -13.16 9.43
C GLU A 276 9.61 -14.11 8.24
N ALA A 277 10.43 -15.15 8.44
CA ALA A 277 10.69 -16.19 7.45
C ALA A 277 9.47 -17.11 7.25
N ILE A 278 8.60 -17.26 8.25
CA ILE A 278 7.32 -18.00 8.16
C ILE A 278 6.22 -17.14 7.46
N GLY A 279 6.54 -15.92 7.01
CA GLY A 279 5.64 -14.95 6.40
C GLY A 279 5.05 -15.35 5.03
N ILE A 280 4.05 -16.22 5.08
CA ILE A 280 3.09 -16.54 4.02
C ILE A 280 2.43 -15.28 3.44
N SER A 281 2.14 -15.32 2.12
CA SER A 281 1.21 -14.39 1.49
C SER A 281 -0.14 -14.37 2.23
N GLY A 282 -0.51 -13.20 2.76
CA GLY A 282 -1.90 -12.91 3.10
C GLY A 282 -2.36 -13.08 4.55
N VAL A 283 -1.48 -13.28 5.54
CA VAL A 283 -1.87 -13.10 6.96
C VAL A 283 -1.04 -11.98 7.58
N PRO A 284 -1.64 -10.90 8.11
CA PRO A 284 -0.92 -10.00 8.99
C PRO A 284 -0.58 -10.79 10.25
N SER A 285 0.71 -10.99 10.54
CA SER A 285 1.13 -11.20 11.91
C SER A 285 0.93 -9.87 12.64
N THR A 286 -0.32 -9.61 13.04
CA THR A 286 -0.53 -8.82 14.24
C THR A 286 0.29 -9.48 15.34
N GLU A 287 0.97 -8.66 16.15
CA GLU A 287 1.50 -9.02 17.47
C GLU A 287 0.65 -10.11 18.11
N GLN A 288 1.26 -10.96 18.94
CA GLN A 288 0.61 -11.92 19.83
C GLN A 288 -0.44 -11.24 20.74
N ALA A 289 -1.49 -10.70 20.15
CA ALA A 289 -2.77 -10.46 20.73
C ALA A 289 -3.21 -11.85 21.13
N LYS A 290 -3.42 -12.04 22.44
CA LYS A 290 -4.04 -13.24 23.02
C LYS A 290 -5.03 -13.79 21.99
N PRO A 291 -4.88 -15.05 21.53
CA PRO A 291 -5.69 -15.59 20.44
C PRO A 291 -7.13 -15.23 20.77
N ARG A 292 -7.71 -14.36 19.93
CA ARG A 292 -9.04 -13.83 20.16
C ARG A 292 -9.92 -15.03 20.44
N GLU A 293 -10.58 -15.07 21.59
CA GLU A 293 -11.39 -16.24 22.00
C GLU A 293 -12.45 -16.49 20.93
N VAL A 294 -12.10 -17.33 19.97
CA VAL A 294 -12.93 -17.67 18.84
C VAL A 294 -13.99 -18.62 19.37
N SER A 295 -15.25 -18.38 19.00
CA SER A 295 -16.36 -19.26 19.41
C SER A 295 -16.01 -20.74 19.14
N PRO A 296 -16.48 -21.70 19.96
CA PRO A 296 -16.21 -23.12 19.75
C PRO A 296 -16.58 -23.62 18.35
N TRP A 297 -17.65 -23.04 17.76
CA TRP A 297 -18.02 -23.32 16.39
C TRP A 297 -16.95 -22.90 15.39
N MET A 298 -16.38 -21.71 15.55
CA MET A 298 -15.32 -21.19 14.69
C MET A 298 -14.05 -22.02 14.81
N GLN A 299 -13.65 -22.42 16.03
CA GLN A 299 -12.51 -23.31 16.28
C GLN A 299 -12.67 -24.62 15.50
N LYS A 300 -13.85 -25.24 15.58
CA LYS A 300 -14.16 -26.45 14.82
C LYS A 300 -14.06 -26.26 13.30
N GLN A 301 -14.37 -25.07 12.78
CA GLN A 301 -14.20 -24.79 11.34
C GLN A 301 -12.73 -24.59 10.97
N VAL A 302 -11.95 -23.93 11.83
CA VAL A 302 -10.50 -23.79 11.65
C VAL A 302 -9.85 -25.17 11.64
N GLU A 303 -10.11 -26.01 12.64
CA GLU A 303 -9.61 -27.39 12.71
C GLU A 303 -9.96 -28.20 11.45
N LYS A 304 -11.20 -28.09 10.96
CA LYS A 304 -11.64 -28.77 9.72
C LYS A 304 -10.97 -28.26 8.45
N ALA A 305 -10.47 -27.03 8.45
CA ALA A 305 -9.86 -26.36 7.31
C ALA A 305 -8.32 -26.43 7.33
N THR A 306 -7.73 -26.65 8.50
CA THR A 306 -6.31 -26.94 8.69
C THR A 306 -6.01 -28.37 8.26
N SER A 307 -4.86 -28.59 7.64
CA SER A 307 -4.40 -29.93 7.27
C SER A 307 -3.84 -30.66 8.48
N ASP A 308 -4.03 -31.98 8.53
CA ASP A 308 -3.49 -32.85 9.60
C ASP A 308 -1.96 -33.05 9.52
N LEU A 309 -1.29 -32.42 8.55
CA LEU A 309 0.15 -32.54 8.31
C LEU A 309 0.94 -31.64 9.26
N GLN A 310 1.83 -32.22 10.06
CA GLN A 310 2.77 -31.48 10.91
C GLN A 310 4.03 -31.04 10.16
N ALA A 311 4.42 -31.78 9.13
CA ALA A 311 5.56 -31.46 8.27
C ALA A 311 5.16 -31.64 6.79
N PRO A 312 5.82 -30.91 5.86
CA PRO A 312 5.65 -31.15 4.43
C PRO A 312 5.95 -32.62 4.10
N PRO A 313 5.13 -33.28 3.27
CA PRO A 313 5.38 -34.66 2.88
C PRO A 313 6.71 -34.75 2.10
N ASP A 314 7.46 -35.83 2.29
CA ASP A 314 8.73 -36.05 1.60
C ASP A 314 8.48 -36.42 0.13
N LEU A 315 8.33 -35.38 -0.69
CA LEU A 315 8.12 -35.47 -2.14
C LEU A 315 9.26 -34.75 -2.86
N SER A 316 9.77 -35.39 -3.91
CA SER A 316 10.76 -34.78 -4.79
C SER A 316 10.19 -33.56 -5.53
N ALA A 317 11.07 -32.66 -5.98
CA ALA A 317 10.68 -31.51 -6.78
C ALA A 317 9.88 -31.92 -8.01
N TRP A 318 10.29 -33.00 -8.69
CA TRP A 318 9.57 -33.54 -9.84
C TRP A 318 8.14 -33.96 -9.50
N GLN A 319 7.95 -34.73 -8.40
CA GLN A 319 6.63 -35.18 -7.96
C GLN A 319 5.67 -34.03 -7.65
N ARG A 320 6.19 -32.89 -7.18
CA ARG A 320 5.42 -31.66 -6.92
C ARG A 320 5.05 -30.93 -8.20
N LEU A 321 5.99 -30.84 -9.14
CA LEU A 321 5.89 -29.95 -10.30
C LEU A 321 5.20 -30.60 -11.49
N TRP A 322 5.44 -31.88 -11.80
CA TRP A 322 4.93 -32.49 -13.03
C TRP A 322 3.39 -32.45 -13.17
N PRO A 323 2.57 -32.68 -12.11
CA PRO A 323 1.11 -32.59 -12.25
C PRO A 323 0.67 -31.15 -12.54
N MET A 324 1.41 -30.17 -12.00
CA MET A 324 1.14 -28.76 -12.16
C MET A 324 1.54 -28.29 -13.56
N VAL A 325 2.68 -28.75 -14.07
CA VAL A 325 3.11 -28.51 -15.45
C VAL A 325 2.06 -29.05 -16.42
N LEU A 326 1.63 -30.32 -16.25
CA LEU A 326 0.62 -30.93 -17.10
C LEU A 326 -0.68 -30.12 -17.08
N THR A 327 -1.09 -29.65 -15.90
CA THR A 327 -2.31 -28.86 -15.74
C THR A 327 -2.18 -27.48 -16.39
N ALA A 328 -1.03 -26.80 -16.25
CA ALA A 328 -0.79 -25.52 -16.90
C ALA A 328 -0.81 -25.66 -18.43
N VAL A 329 -0.17 -26.71 -18.98
CA VAL A 329 -0.20 -27.02 -20.41
C VAL A 329 -1.63 -27.30 -20.87
N LEU A 330 -2.41 -28.06 -20.10
CA LEU A 330 -3.82 -28.30 -20.39
C LEU A 330 -4.64 -27.00 -20.39
N ILE A 331 -4.44 -26.12 -19.41
CA ILE A 331 -5.12 -24.81 -19.35
C ILE A 331 -4.76 -23.98 -20.58
N CYS A 332 -3.49 -23.91 -20.96
CA CYS A 332 -3.04 -23.19 -22.15
C CYS A 332 -3.64 -23.80 -23.43
N ALA A 333 -3.69 -25.13 -23.55
CA ALA A 333 -4.25 -25.82 -24.70
C ALA A 333 -5.77 -25.57 -24.83
N VAL A 334 -6.52 -25.72 -23.74
CA VAL A 334 -7.96 -25.42 -23.70
C VAL A 334 -8.21 -23.93 -23.99
N SER A 335 -7.37 -23.04 -23.48
CA SER A 335 -7.43 -21.61 -23.75
C SER A 335 -7.21 -21.31 -25.23
N ALA A 336 -6.22 -21.92 -25.86
CA ALA A 336 -5.96 -21.78 -27.29
C ALA A 336 -7.11 -22.35 -28.14
N LEU A 337 -7.67 -23.50 -27.75
CA LEU A 337 -8.84 -24.08 -28.41
C LEU A 337 -10.07 -23.18 -28.28
N LEU A 338 -10.28 -22.57 -27.10
CA LEU A 338 -11.33 -21.58 -26.91
C LEU A 338 -11.10 -20.38 -27.84
N ALA A 339 -9.90 -19.80 -27.87
CA ALA A 339 -9.58 -18.65 -28.71
C ALA A 339 -9.85 -18.91 -30.20
N VAL A 340 -9.47 -20.08 -30.72
CA VAL A 340 -9.66 -20.43 -32.13
C VAL A 340 -11.13 -20.66 -32.48
N ASN A 341 -11.90 -21.26 -31.57
CA ASN A 341 -13.28 -21.69 -31.84
C ASN A 341 -14.33 -20.70 -31.34
N TYR A 342 -13.96 -19.69 -30.56
CA TYR A 342 -14.90 -18.75 -29.97
C TYR A 342 -15.56 -17.87 -31.04
N GLN A 343 -16.90 -17.92 -31.08
CA GLN A 343 -17.70 -17.01 -31.89
C GLN A 343 -18.47 -16.06 -30.98
N PRO A 344 -18.33 -14.73 -31.16
CA PRO A 344 -19.01 -13.77 -30.32
C PRO A 344 -20.52 -13.83 -30.54
N PRO A 345 -21.34 -13.88 -29.47
CA PRO A 345 -22.79 -13.91 -29.61
C PRO A 345 -23.31 -12.59 -30.23
N ARG A 346 -24.35 -12.73 -31.06
CA ARG A 346 -25.14 -11.60 -31.56
C ARG A 346 -25.69 -10.80 -30.40
N ARG A 347 -25.91 -9.50 -30.59
CA ARG A 347 -26.34 -8.59 -29.51
C ARG A 347 -27.62 -9.06 -28.81
N GLU A 348 -28.59 -9.56 -29.59
CA GLU A 348 -29.88 -10.10 -29.13
C GLU A 348 -29.75 -11.32 -28.21
N ALA A 349 -28.70 -12.13 -28.39
CA ALA A 349 -28.46 -13.35 -27.61
C ALA A 349 -27.61 -13.11 -26.35
N ARG A 350 -27.24 -11.86 -26.06
CA ARG A 350 -26.43 -11.53 -24.88
C ARG A 350 -27.33 -11.39 -23.66
N LEU A 351 -26.87 -11.88 -22.51
CA LEU A 351 -27.54 -11.66 -21.22
C LEU A 351 -27.68 -10.17 -20.89
N PHE A 352 -26.67 -9.37 -21.26
CA PHE A 352 -26.68 -7.90 -21.13
C PHE A 352 -26.41 -7.24 -22.48
N PRO A 353 -27.44 -7.03 -23.33
CA PRO A 353 -27.28 -6.51 -24.69
C PRO A 353 -26.72 -5.08 -24.77
N ASP A 354 -26.90 -4.29 -23.70
CA ASP A 354 -26.55 -2.87 -23.66
C ASP A 354 -25.17 -2.59 -23.05
N ILE A 355 -24.53 -3.62 -22.49
CA ILE A 355 -23.18 -3.50 -21.93
C ILE A 355 -22.17 -3.86 -23.03
N PRO A 356 -21.12 -3.05 -23.24
CA PRO A 356 -20.03 -3.38 -24.15
C PRO A 356 -19.42 -4.76 -23.81
N PRO A 357 -19.09 -5.61 -24.80
CA PRO A 357 -18.55 -6.95 -24.56
C PRO A 357 -17.30 -6.97 -23.66
N ALA A 358 -16.42 -5.98 -23.80
CA ALA A 358 -15.25 -5.81 -22.94
C ALA A 358 -15.64 -5.61 -21.48
N ALA A 359 -16.53 -4.64 -21.23
CA ALA A 359 -17.05 -4.37 -19.89
C ALA A 359 -17.76 -5.60 -19.30
N ALA A 360 -18.60 -6.29 -20.06
CA ALA A 360 -19.29 -7.50 -19.60
C ALA A 360 -18.31 -8.62 -19.21
N THR A 361 -17.23 -8.80 -19.97
CA THR A 361 -16.20 -9.82 -19.69
C THR A 361 -15.39 -9.45 -18.45
N CYS A 362 -14.90 -8.21 -18.36
CA CYS A 362 -14.16 -7.73 -17.19
C CYS A 362 -15.02 -7.74 -15.92
N LEU A 363 -16.29 -7.30 -16.00
CA LEU A 363 -17.23 -7.37 -14.88
C LEU A 363 -17.49 -8.82 -14.44
N GLY A 364 -17.55 -9.77 -15.37
CA GLY A 364 -17.67 -11.19 -15.03
C GLY A 364 -16.49 -11.71 -14.22
N LEU A 365 -15.26 -11.38 -14.63
CA LEU A 365 -14.05 -11.73 -13.88
C LEU A 365 -13.97 -11.01 -12.53
N ILE A 366 -14.35 -9.73 -12.48
CA ILE A 366 -14.45 -8.95 -11.24
C ILE A 366 -15.45 -9.58 -10.27
N ALA A 367 -16.64 -9.93 -10.76
CA ALA A 367 -17.69 -10.57 -9.96
C ALA A 367 -17.23 -11.93 -9.43
N ALA A 368 -16.52 -12.74 -10.23
CA ALA A 368 -15.94 -13.99 -9.77
C ALA A 368 -14.93 -13.79 -8.63
N ASN A 369 -14.04 -12.79 -8.74
CA ASN A 369 -13.11 -12.44 -7.67
C ASN A 369 -13.83 -12.00 -6.39
N PHE A 370 -14.85 -11.14 -6.50
CA PHE A 370 -15.67 -10.74 -5.35
C PHE A 370 -16.43 -11.91 -4.72
N ALA A 371 -16.95 -12.83 -5.53
CA ALA A 371 -17.66 -14.01 -5.05
C ALA A 371 -16.75 -14.90 -4.22
N ILE A 372 -15.52 -15.17 -4.69
CA ILE A 372 -14.54 -15.97 -3.93
C ILE A 372 -14.07 -15.21 -2.69
N TRP A 373 -13.83 -13.90 -2.78
CA TRP A 373 -13.51 -13.07 -1.62
C TRP A 373 -14.61 -13.09 -0.55
N ALA A 374 -15.88 -13.06 -0.96
CA ALA A 374 -17.02 -13.20 -0.05
C ALA A 374 -17.08 -14.61 0.56
N LEU A 375 -16.76 -15.64 -0.23
CA LEU A 375 -16.71 -17.02 0.24
C LEU A 375 -15.64 -17.24 1.31
N TRP A 376 -14.52 -16.50 1.26
CA TRP A 376 -13.53 -16.46 2.35
C TRP A 376 -14.09 -15.92 3.68
N LYS A 377 -15.24 -15.24 3.69
CA LYS A 377 -15.92 -14.78 4.91
C LYS A 377 -16.85 -15.84 5.51
N ILE A 378 -17.01 -16.98 4.85
CA ILE A 378 -17.90 -18.07 5.24
C ILE A 378 -17.03 -19.24 5.77
N PRO A 379 -16.92 -19.43 7.10
CA PRO A 379 -16.00 -20.42 7.67
C PRO A 379 -16.16 -21.87 7.16
N PRO A 380 -17.40 -22.38 6.93
CA PRO A 380 -17.59 -23.69 6.32
C PRO A 380 -16.92 -23.87 4.95
N ALA A 381 -16.67 -22.78 4.21
CA ALA A 381 -16.06 -22.83 2.89
C ALA A 381 -14.53 -22.94 2.92
N TRP A 382 -13.89 -22.62 4.05
CA TRP A 382 -12.42 -22.58 4.16
C TRP A 382 -11.75 -23.91 3.78
N ARG A 383 -12.37 -25.05 4.11
CA ARG A 383 -11.84 -26.37 3.71
C ARG A 383 -11.69 -26.51 2.20
N VAL A 384 -12.67 -26.01 1.43
CA VAL A 384 -12.64 -26.05 -0.04
C VAL A 384 -11.67 -25.00 -0.58
N LEU A 385 -11.69 -23.80 -0.01
CA LEU A 385 -10.83 -22.69 -0.42
C LEU A 385 -9.33 -22.99 -0.20
N ASN A 386 -8.95 -23.51 0.98
CA ASN A 386 -7.58 -23.93 1.25
C ASN A 386 -7.13 -25.08 0.33
N LYS A 387 -8.06 -25.95 -0.09
CA LYS A 387 -7.75 -27.08 -0.96
C LYS A 387 -7.54 -26.69 -2.42
N SER A 388 -8.31 -25.73 -2.93
CA SER A 388 -8.42 -25.45 -4.38
C SER A 388 -8.20 -23.99 -4.80
N PHE A 389 -8.20 -23.04 -3.87
CA PHE A 389 -8.10 -21.59 -4.15
C PHE A 389 -6.83 -20.97 -3.53
N LEU A 390 -5.88 -21.82 -3.14
CA LEU A 390 -4.63 -21.43 -2.52
C LEU A 390 -3.56 -22.40 -3.01
N ILE A 391 -2.47 -21.89 -3.57
CA ILE A 391 -1.35 -22.75 -3.98
C ILE A 391 -0.48 -22.99 -2.76
N ILE A 392 -0.32 -24.27 -2.41
CA ILE A 392 0.51 -24.70 -1.29
C ILE A 392 1.74 -25.39 -1.86
N ALA A 393 2.93 -24.81 -1.69
CA ALA A 393 4.16 -25.41 -2.22
C ALA A 393 4.46 -26.79 -1.62
N ALA A 394 4.10 -27.01 -0.36
CA ALA A 394 4.19 -28.30 0.31
C ALA A 394 3.25 -29.39 -0.27
N THR A 395 2.08 -29.04 -0.83
CA THR A 395 1.12 -30.01 -1.37
C THR A 395 0.38 -29.43 -2.58
N PRO A 396 1.09 -29.18 -3.69
CA PRO A 396 0.48 -28.53 -4.84
C PRO A 396 -0.56 -29.46 -5.46
N ARG A 397 -1.72 -28.89 -5.80
CA ARG A 397 -2.82 -29.63 -6.44
C ARG A 397 -3.20 -28.95 -7.76
N PRO A 398 -3.47 -29.74 -8.82
CA PRO A 398 -3.84 -29.22 -10.14
C PRO A 398 -4.84 -28.06 -10.16
N LEU A 399 -5.98 -28.23 -9.47
CA LEU A 399 -7.05 -27.23 -9.46
C LEU A 399 -6.66 -25.88 -8.83
N GLN A 400 -5.59 -25.85 -8.03
CA GLN A 400 -5.11 -24.61 -7.42
C GLN A 400 -4.65 -23.59 -8.46
N LEU A 401 -4.14 -24.03 -9.62
CA LEU A 401 -3.75 -23.11 -10.71
C LEU A 401 -4.91 -22.26 -11.23
N LEU A 402 -6.14 -22.78 -11.18
CA LEU A 402 -7.34 -22.05 -11.59
C LEU A 402 -7.97 -21.30 -10.43
N GLY A 403 -8.18 -21.97 -9.29
CA GLY A 403 -8.87 -21.36 -8.16
C GLY A 403 -8.08 -20.19 -7.56
N ALA A 404 -6.76 -20.32 -7.44
CA ALA A 404 -5.93 -19.27 -6.84
C ALA A 404 -5.97 -17.95 -7.63
N MET A 405 -6.29 -17.97 -8.93
CA MET A 405 -6.44 -16.78 -9.77
C MET A 405 -7.60 -15.87 -9.34
N PHE A 406 -8.60 -16.41 -8.64
CA PHE A 406 -9.78 -15.67 -8.19
C PHE A 406 -9.76 -15.41 -6.68
N SER A 407 -8.72 -15.86 -5.99
CA SER A 407 -8.64 -15.86 -4.54
C SER A 407 -7.89 -14.63 -4.04
N HIS A 408 -8.46 -13.92 -3.08
CA HIS A 408 -7.85 -12.77 -2.43
C HIS A 408 -8.21 -12.77 -0.94
N GLN A 409 -7.20 -12.60 -0.07
CA GLN A 409 -7.41 -12.50 1.38
C GLN A 409 -7.44 -11.04 1.87
N VAL A 410 -6.68 -10.15 1.21
CA VAL A 410 -6.56 -8.73 1.55
C VAL A 410 -7.31 -7.87 0.53
N MET A 411 -8.16 -6.96 1.02
CA MET A 411 -8.99 -6.08 0.18
C MET A 411 -8.16 -5.14 -0.70
N SER A 412 -7.07 -4.56 -0.18
CA SER A 412 -6.20 -3.66 -0.96
C SER A 412 -5.53 -4.38 -2.15
N HIS A 413 -5.06 -5.61 -1.93
CA HIS A 413 -4.49 -6.43 -3.00
C HIS A 413 -5.52 -6.72 -4.09
N MET A 414 -6.74 -7.13 -3.70
CA MET A 414 -7.83 -7.35 -4.65
C MET A 414 -8.14 -6.07 -5.43
N PHE A 415 -8.34 -4.95 -4.74
CA PHE A 415 -8.67 -3.67 -5.37
C PHE A 415 -7.67 -3.27 -6.46
N MET A 416 -6.36 -3.37 -6.20
CA MET A 416 -5.33 -3.05 -7.19
C MET A 416 -5.38 -3.97 -8.42
N ASN A 417 -5.63 -5.27 -8.22
CA ASN A 417 -5.81 -6.21 -9.33
C ASN A 417 -7.04 -5.88 -10.18
N LEU A 418 -8.16 -5.54 -9.54
CA LEU A 418 -9.40 -5.21 -10.24
C LEU A 418 -9.30 -3.88 -11.00
N VAL A 419 -8.58 -2.89 -10.46
CA VAL A 419 -8.26 -1.65 -11.16
C VAL A 419 -7.42 -1.95 -12.41
N GLY A 420 -6.33 -2.71 -12.28
CA GLY A 420 -5.50 -3.11 -13.42
C GLY A 420 -6.30 -3.86 -14.49
N LEU A 421 -7.11 -4.84 -14.07
CA LEU A 421 -7.99 -5.60 -14.94
C LEU A 421 -9.03 -4.72 -15.65
N TRP A 422 -9.59 -3.73 -14.97
CA TRP A 422 -10.57 -2.84 -15.58
C TRP A 422 -9.92 -1.92 -16.61
N PHE A 423 -8.84 -1.22 -16.24
CA PHE A 423 -8.23 -0.22 -17.11
C PHE A 423 -7.54 -0.83 -18.34
N PHE A 424 -6.70 -1.84 -18.14
CA PHE A 424 -5.97 -2.47 -19.23
C PHE A 424 -6.77 -3.61 -19.88
N GLY A 425 -7.53 -4.36 -19.08
CA GLY A 425 -8.26 -5.50 -19.62
C GLY A 425 -9.38 -5.11 -20.58
N THR A 426 -10.11 -4.02 -20.31
CA THR A 426 -11.15 -3.56 -21.26
C THR A 426 -10.56 -3.12 -22.60
N ARG A 427 -9.45 -2.37 -22.57
CA ARG A 427 -8.73 -1.93 -23.78
C ARG A 427 -8.17 -3.11 -24.56
N LEU A 428 -7.43 -3.98 -23.89
CA LEU A 428 -6.87 -5.18 -24.52
C LEU A 428 -7.97 -6.06 -25.12
N HIS A 429 -9.08 -6.25 -24.41
CA HIS A 429 -10.23 -6.98 -24.92
C HIS A 429 -10.77 -6.34 -26.21
N ASP A 430 -10.86 -5.02 -26.31
CA ASP A 430 -11.29 -4.35 -27.54
C ASP A 430 -10.28 -4.54 -28.69
N ASN A 431 -8.98 -4.73 -28.40
CA ASN A 431 -7.97 -5.02 -29.41
C ASN A 431 -8.05 -6.46 -29.96
N ILE A 432 -8.20 -7.45 -29.09
CA ILE A 432 -8.05 -8.88 -29.47
C ILE A 432 -9.37 -9.67 -29.45
N GLY A 433 -10.43 -9.12 -28.87
CA GLY A 433 -11.71 -9.79 -28.70
C GLY A 433 -11.75 -10.75 -27.51
N ARG A 434 -12.95 -11.29 -27.24
CA ARG A 434 -13.25 -12.03 -26.00
C ARG A 434 -12.56 -13.38 -25.87
N GLY A 435 -12.46 -14.13 -26.96
CA GLY A 435 -11.85 -15.47 -26.97
C GLY A 435 -10.37 -15.40 -26.60
N ASP A 436 -9.61 -14.61 -27.36
CA ASP A 436 -8.18 -14.36 -27.12
C ASP A 436 -7.93 -13.71 -25.75
N PHE A 437 -8.79 -12.77 -25.32
CA PHE A 437 -8.68 -12.16 -24.00
C PHE A 437 -8.80 -13.15 -22.85
N LEU A 438 -9.82 -14.02 -22.87
CA LEU A 438 -9.98 -15.04 -21.83
C LEU A 438 -8.84 -16.06 -21.89
N ALA A 439 -8.41 -16.45 -23.10
CA ALA A 439 -7.29 -17.35 -23.29
C ALA A 439 -5.99 -16.79 -22.67
N LEU A 440 -5.70 -15.51 -22.89
CA LEU A 440 -4.58 -14.83 -22.26
C LEU A 440 -4.73 -14.78 -20.74
N TYR A 441 -5.90 -14.40 -20.22
CA TYR A 441 -6.11 -14.29 -18.77
C TYR A 441 -5.79 -15.61 -18.06
N PHE A 442 -6.37 -16.73 -18.52
CA PHE A 442 -6.15 -18.04 -17.93
C PHE A 442 -4.72 -18.56 -18.13
N SER A 443 -4.15 -18.39 -19.32
CA SER A 443 -2.78 -18.85 -19.61
C SER A 443 -1.74 -18.08 -18.79
N CYS A 444 -1.87 -16.75 -18.68
CA CYS A 444 -0.96 -15.91 -17.90
C CYS A 444 -1.01 -16.25 -16.40
N GLY A 445 -2.20 -16.45 -15.84
CA GLY A 445 -2.32 -16.85 -14.44
C GLY A 445 -1.76 -18.25 -14.18
N ALA A 446 -2.08 -19.23 -15.02
CA ALA A 446 -1.57 -20.59 -14.86
C ALA A 446 -0.04 -20.68 -14.98
N VAL A 447 0.54 -20.01 -15.98
CA VAL A 447 2.00 -19.99 -16.17
C VAL A 447 2.70 -19.16 -15.09
N GLY A 448 2.11 -18.04 -14.66
CA GLY A 448 2.63 -17.25 -13.53
C GLY A 448 2.70 -18.09 -12.26
N PHE A 449 1.59 -18.74 -11.89
CA PHE A 449 1.58 -19.60 -10.72
C PHE A 449 2.51 -20.82 -10.82
N LEU A 450 2.65 -21.41 -12.02
CA LEU A 450 3.62 -22.47 -12.23
C LEU A 450 5.06 -21.96 -12.03
N ALA A 451 5.38 -20.76 -12.51
CA ALA A 451 6.70 -20.15 -12.31
C ALA A 451 6.99 -19.90 -10.82
N SER A 452 6.03 -19.34 -10.08
CA SER A 452 6.14 -19.12 -8.63
C SER A 452 6.30 -20.43 -7.86
N LEU A 453 5.47 -21.44 -8.15
CA LEU A 453 5.59 -22.75 -7.53
C LEU A 453 6.95 -23.41 -7.81
N THR A 454 7.45 -23.28 -9.04
CA THR A 454 8.75 -23.81 -9.42
C THR A 454 9.86 -23.15 -8.61
N ASP A 455 9.83 -21.82 -8.47
CA ASP A 455 10.80 -21.08 -7.66
C ASP A 455 10.75 -21.51 -6.18
N LEU A 456 9.56 -21.60 -5.60
CA LEU A 456 9.37 -22.02 -4.20
C LEU A 456 9.89 -23.45 -3.95
N VAL A 457 9.58 -24.39 -4.84
CA VAL A 457 10.02 -25.78 -4.72
C VAL A 457 11.55 -25.89 -4.83
N LEU A 458 12.16 -25.16 -5.78
CA LEU A 458 13.61 -25.20 -5.99
C LEU A 458 14.38 -24.53 -4.84
N ARG A 459 13.82 -23.47 -4.25
CA ARG A 459 14.40 -22.77 -3.09
C ARG A 459 14.06 -23.41 -1.74
N ARG A 460 13.31 -24.52 -1.74
CA ARG A 460 12.81 -25.20 -0.53
C ARG A 460 11.88 -24.35 0.35
N GLY A 461 11.22 -23.34 -0.21
CA GLY A 461 10.22 -22.52 0.48
C GLY A 461 8.84 -23.20 0.50
N LEU A 462 8.75 -24.37 1.13
CA LEU A 462 7.54 -25.21 1.09
C LEU A 462 6.42 -24.70 2.01
N GLU A 463 6.78 -23.88 2.99
CA GLU A 463 5.92 -23.16 3.93
C GLU A 463 5.13 -22.04 3.26
N PHE A 464 5.61 -21.52 2.12
CA PHE A 464 4.95 -20.43 1.44
C PHE A 464 3.73 -20.90 0.65
N THR A 465 2.73 -20.03 0.63
CA THR A 465 1.54 -20.18 -0.21
C THR A 465 1.35 -18.92 -1.04
N THR A 466 0.68 -19.05 -2.18
CA THR A 466 0.41 -17.91 -3.09
C THR A 466 -1.02 -17.95 -3.64
N LEU A 467 -1.57 -16.76 -3.86
CA LEU A 467 -2.91 -16.51 -4.39
C LEU A 467 -3.01 -15.09 -4.97
N GLY A 468 -3.96 -14.89 -5.90
CA GLY A 468 -4.26 -13.59 -6.47
C GLY A 468 -4.39 -13.61 -7.99
N ALA A 469 -5.10 -12.62 -8.52
CA ALA A 469 -5.24 -12.45 -9.97
C ALA A 469 -4.01 -11.77 -10.62
N SER A 470 -3.03 -11.34 -9.83
CA SER A 470 -1.97 -10.43 -10.26
C SER A 470 -1.10 -10.98 -11.38
N GLY A 471 -0.72 -12.26 -11.36
CA GLY A 471 0.02 -12.90 -12.45
C GLY A 471 -0.74 -12.81 -13.79
N ALA A 472 -2.05 -13.05 -13.76
CA ALA A 472 -2.90 -12.90 -14.94
C ALA A 472 -3.03 -11.43 -15.37
N VAL A 473 -3.25 -10.52 -14.42
CA VAL A 473 -3.42 -9.07 -14.70
C VAL A 473 -2.13 -8.45 -15.25
N TYR A 474 -0.97 -8.72 -14.65
CA TYR A 474 0.31 -8.26 -15.20
C TYR A 474 0.60 -8.89 -16.57
N GLY A 475 0.19 -10.14 -16.80
CA GLY A 475 0.19 -10.75 -18.13
C GLY A 475 -0.63 -9.98 -19.16
N LEU A 476 -1.86 -9.57 -18.82
CA LEU A 476 -2.69 -8.73 -19.69
C LEU A 476 -2.08 -7.34 -19.91
N ILE A 477 -1.52 -6.71 -18.87
CA ILE A 477 -0.84 -5.41 -18.99
C ILE A 477 0.37 -5.53 -19.94
N ALA A 478 1.17 -6.59 -19.80
CA ALA A 478 2.31 -6.84 -20.67
C ALA A 478 1.88 -7.13 -22.11
N ALA A 479 0.81 -7.91 -22.30
CA ALA A 479 0.22 -8.15 -23.62
C ALA A 479 -0.25 -6.85 -24.28
N TYR A 480 -0.91 -5.97 -23.54
CA TYR A 480 -1.34 -4.65 -24.03
C TYR A 480 -0.17 -3.81 -24.49
N PHE A 481 0.84 -3.61 -23.64
CA PHE A 481 2.01 -2.82 -24.01
C PHE A 481 2.87 -3.48 -25.09
N TRP A 482 2.81 -4.81 -25.24
CA TRP A 482 3.50 -5.51 -26.34
C TRP A 482 2.83 -5.28 -27.69
N LEU A 483 1.50 -5.32 -27.75
CA LEU A 483 0.73 -5.00 -28.97
C LEU A 483 0.93 -3.54 -29.38
N HIS A 484 1.02 -2.65 -28.39
CA HIS A 484 1.21 -1.21 -28.56
C HIS A 484 2.66 -0.77 -28.29
N ARG A 485 3.64 -1.64 -28.55
CA ARG A 485 5.04 -1.41 -28.15
C ARG A 485 5.70 -0.19 -28.77
N PHE A 486 5.22 0.24 -29.94
CA PHE A 486 5.70 1.42 -30.65
C PHE A 486 4.73 2.60 -30.57
N ASP A 487 3.58 2.43 -29.93
CA ASP A 487 2.60 3.50 -29.75
C ASP A 487 3.02 4.34 -28.56
N GLU A 488 2.82 5.65 -28.66
CA GLU A 488 3.16 6.62 -27.63
C GLU A 488 1.98 6.85 -26.69
N PHE A 489 2.25 6.85 -25.39
CA PHE A 489 1.23 7.03 -24.37
C PHE A 489 1.47 8.31 -23.57
N LYS A 490 0.42 9.12 -23.40
CA LYS A 490 0.41 10.26 -22.48
C LYS A 490 -0.36 9.90 -21.23
N LEU A 491 0.29 10.04 -20.07
CA LEU A 491 -0.35 9.79 -18.78
C LEU A 491 -0.82 11.14 -18.22
N PHE A 492 -2.14 11.29 -18.04
CA PHE A 492 -2.77 12.54 -17.57
C PHE A 492 -2.40 13.79 -18.39
N GLY A 493 -2.18 13.62 -19.70
CA GLY A 493 -1.80 14.72 -20.60
C GLY A 493 -0.32 15.10 -20.55
N TYR A 494 0.52 14.34 -19.83
CA TYR A 494 1.96 14.53 -19.82
C TYR A 494 2.67 13.44 -20.66
N PRO A 495 3.70 13.80 -21.45
CA PRO A 495 4.22 15.16 -21.68
C PRO A 495 3.26 16.04 -22.54
N PRO A 496 3.26 17.37 -22.33
CA PRO A 496 2.38 18.27 -23.06
C PRO A 496 2.69 18.27 -24.57
N ASP A 497 1.70 18.61 -25.38
CA ASP A 497 1.92 18.77 -26.82
C ASP A 497 2.96 19.89 -27.09
N PRO A 498 3.85 19.75 -28.09
CA PRO A 498 3.92 18.68 -29.11
C PRO A 498 4.78 17.47 -28.70
N THR A 499 5.23 17.37 -27.46
CA THR A 499 6.15 16.31 -27.04
C THR A 499 5.47 14.94 -27.08
N SER A 500 6.14 14.01 -27.77
CA SER A 500 5.78 12.59 -27.84
C SER A 500 5.79 11.91 -26.47
N GLY A 501 4.81 11.04 -26.23
CA GLY A 501 4.75 10.25 -25.00
C GLY A 501 5.75 9.08 -25.01
N PRO A 502 6.08 8.49 -23.86
CA PRO A 502 6.90 7.28 -23.86
C PRO A 502 6.22 6.14 -24.65
N PRO A 503 6.99 5.35 -25.41
CA PRO A 503 6.43 4.22 -26.15
C PRO A 503 5.97 3.11 -25.19
N GLY A 504 5.04 2.26 -25.62
CA GLY A 504 4.57 1.11 -24.83
C GLY A 504 5.70 0.22 -24.30
N LEU A 505 6.79 0.06 -25.07
CA LEU A 505 7.97 -0.70 -24.65
C LEU A 505 8.65 -0.09 -23.41
N ALA A 506 8.63 1.24 -23.24
CA ALA A 506 9.19 1.89 -22.06
C ALA A 506 8.38 1.55 -20.80
N PHE A 507 7.06 1.52 -20.89
CA PHE A 507 6.20 1.10 -19.77
C PHE A 507 6.40 -0.38 -19.43
N LEU A 508 6.46 -1.25 -20.44
CA LEU A 508 6.74 -2.67 -20.24
C LEU A 508 8.11 -2.88 -19.59
N GLY A 509 9.14 -2.20 -20.09
CA GLY A 509 10.50 -2.24 -19.54
C GLY A 509 10.56 -1.74 -18.09
N LEU A 510 9.84 -0.66 -17.77
CA LEU A 510 9.74 -0.13 -16.40
C LEU A 510 9.06 -1.13 -15.46
N ILE A 511 7.91 -1.68 -15.85
CA ILE A 511 7.17 -2.64 -15.03
C ILE A 511 8.03 -3.89 -14.80
N MET A 512 8.62 -4.45 -15.86
CA MET A 512 9.52 -5.61 -15.77
C MET A 512 10.74 -5.31 -14.88
N GLY A 513 11.37 -4.15 -15.08
CA GLY A 513 12.53 -3.72 -14.30
C GLY A 513 12.24 -3.59 -12.80
N ILE A 514 11.09 -3.02 -12.43
CA ILE A 514 10.64 -2.93 -11.03
C ILE A 514 10.44 -4.33 -10.43
N HIS A 515 9.87 -5.27 -11.18
CA HIS A 515 9.66 -6.64 -10.69
C HIS A 515 10.98 -7.38 -10.49
N ILE A 516 11.92 -7.26 -11.45
CA ILE A 516 13.25 -7.87 -11.34
C ILE A 516 14.03 -7.27 -10.17
N ALA A 517 14.06 -5.94 -10.05
CA ALA A 517 14.71 -5.26 -8.93
C ALA A 517 14.07 -5.62 -7.58
N GLY A 518 12.77 -5.92 -7.57
CA GLY A 518 12.05 -6.39 -6.40
C GLY A 518 12.49 -7.77 -5.89
N LEU A 519 13.03 -8.65 -6.75
CA LEU A 519 13.40 -10.02 -6.37
C LEU A 519 14.46 -10.09 -5.28
N THR A 520 15.33 -9.08 -5.18
CA THR A 520 16.37 -8.98 -4.14
C THR A 520 15.96 -8.10 -2.96
N SER A 521 14.80 -7.44 -3.04
CA SER A 521 14.35 -6.46 -2.05
C SER A 521 13.63 -7.12 -0.88
N LYS A 522 14.14 -6.92 0.35
CA LYS A 522 13.47 -7.36 1.58
C LYS A 522 12.06 -6.76 1.72
N LYS A 523 11.83 -5.55 1.20
CA LYS A 523 10.52 -4.86 1.24
C LYS A 523 9.47 -5.51 0.33
N ALA A 524 9.88 -6.35 -0.61
CA ALA A 524 8.99 -6.99 -1.58
C ALA A 524 8.63 -8.44 -1.23
N ARG A 525 9.08 -8.96 -0.08
CA ARG A 525 8.86 -10.37 0.35
C ARG A 525 7.38 -10.78 0.48
N GLY A 526 6.44 -9.83 0.53
CA GLY A 526 4.99 -10.10 0.54
C GLY A 526 4.32 -10.09 -0.84
N ILE A 527 5.07 -9.96 -1.93
CA ILE A 527 4.56 -9.87 -3.30
C ILE A 527 5.11 -11.06 -4.10
N ASP A 528 4.23 -11.80 -4.78
CA ASP A 528 4.63 -12.90 -5.65
C ASP A 528 5.18 -12.38 -7.00
N LEU A 529 6.38 -11.82 -6.95
CA LEU A 529 7.05 -11.21 -8.11
C LEU A 529 7.36 -12.24 -9.20
N VAL A 530 7.67 -13.48 -8.84
CA VAL A 530 7.96 -14.54 -9.81
C VAL A 530 6.71 -14.89 -10.60
N SER A 531 5.55 -14.97 -9.95
CA SER A 531 4.27 -15.17 -10.66
C SER A 531 3.98 -14.02 -11.62
N HIS A 532 4.26 -12.78 -11.23
CA HIS A 532 4.08 -11.64 -12.12
C HIS A 532 4.99 -11.72 -13.34
N ILE A 533 6.27 -12.07 -13.17
CA ILE A 533 7.23 -12.21 -14.27
C ILE A 533 6.80 -13.35 -15.22
N GLY A 534 6.42 -14.51 -14.68
CA GLY A 534 5.92 -15.63 -15.47
C GLY A 534 4.65 -15.28 -16.25
N GLY A 535 3.72 -14.55 -15.61
CA GLY A 535 2.51 -14.05 -16.25
C GLY A 535 2.80 -13.03 -17.35
N MET A 536 3.70 -12.07 -17.12
CA MET A 536 4.14 -11.09 -18.13
C MET A 536 4.80 -11.77 -19.33
N ALA A 537 5.68 -12.74 -19.10
CA ALA A 537 6.33 -13.50 -20.17
C ALA A 537 5.30 -14.23 -21.05
N MET A 538 4.33 -14.92 -20.42
CA MET A 538 3.25 -15.58 -21.15
C MET A 538 2.36 -14.58 -21.89
N GLY A 539 2.09 -13.41 -21.30
CA GLY A 539 1.33 -12.33 -21.93
C GLY A 539 1.99 -11.80 -23.20
N ILE A 540 3.31 -11.57 -23.16
CA ILE A 540 4.11 -11.16 -24.33
C ILE A 540 4.06 -12.21 -25.43
N LEU A 541 4.34 -13.48 -25.08
CA LEU A 541 4.35 -14.59 -26.04
C LEU A 541 2.97 -14.80 -26.67
N GLY A 542 1.91 -14.76 -25.85
CA GLY A 542 0.54 -14.90 -26.31
C GLY A 542 0.10 -13.74 -27.20
N ALA A 543 0.41 -12.50 -26.82
CA ALA A 543 0.14 -11.32 -27.64
C ALA A 543 0.83 -11.38 -29.00
N GLU A 544 2.10 -11.80 -29.04
CA GLU A 544 2.84 -11.99 -30.28
C GLU A 544 2.21 -13.08 -31.16
N ALA A 545 1.80 -14.20 -30.56
CA ALA A 545 1.13 -15.28 -31.28
C ALA A 545 -0.21 -14.83 -31.89
N ILE A 546 -1.03 -14.10 -31.12
CA ILE A 546 -2.30 -13.54 -31.58
C ILE A 546 -2.08 -12.57 -32.74
N LYS A 547 -1.11 -11.65 -32.61
CA LYS A 547 -0.77 -10.69 -33.67
C LYS A 547 -0.35 -11.40 -34.96
N ARG A 548 0.56 -12.39 -34.87
CA ARG A 548 1.01 -13.15 -36.05
C ARG A 548 -0.14 -13.90 -36.73
N HIS A 549 -1.04 -14.48 -35.95
CA HIS A 549 -2.21 -15.18 -36.49
C HIS A 549 -3.18 -14.22 -37.20
N ALA A 550 -3.40 -13.04 -36.62
CA ALA A 550 -4.21 -11.99 -37.24
C ALA A 550 -3.59 -11.49 -38.55
N ASP A 551 -2.28 -11.19 -38.55
CA ASP A 551 -1.53 -10.75 -39.72
C ASP A 551 -1.57 -11.82 -40.84
N TYR A 552 -1.40 -13.10 -40.49
CA TYR A 552 -1.50 -14.21 -41.42
C TYR A 552 -2.89 -14.30 -42.05
N LYS A 553 -3.96 -14.27 -41.25
CA LYS A 553 -5.35 -14.28 -41.75
C LYS A 553 -5.64 -13.10 -42.67
N ALA A 554 -5.13 -11.90 -42.35
CA ALA A 554 -5.29 -10.71 -43.19
C ALA A 554 -4.62 -10.88 -44.56
N ARG A 555 -3.38 -11.39 -44.60
CA ARG A 555 -2.65 -11.67 -45.85
C ARG A 555 -3.38 -12.69 -46.72
N MET A 556 -3.85 -13.79 -46.13
CA MET A 556 -4.59 -14.82 -46.86
C MET A 556 -5.92 -14.28 -47.44
N ARG A 557 -6.62 -13.41 -46.71
CA ARG A 557 -7.82 -12.73 -47.23
C ARG A 557 -7.49 -11.80 -48.39
N ALA A 558 -6.43 -11.01 -48.28
CA ALA A 558 -5.98 -10.12 -49.36
C ALA A 558 -5.62 -10.90 -50.63
N GLN A 559 -4.90 -12.02 -50.49
CA GLN A 559 -4.58 -12.90 -51.62
C GLN A 559 -5.82 -13.50 -52.27
N ARG A 560 -6.79 -13.97 -51.47
CA ARG A 560 -8.07 -14.50 -52.00
C ARG A 560 -8.86 -13.43 -52.75
N MET A 561 -8.92 -12.21 -52.21
CA MET A 561 -9.58 -11.09 -52.89
C MET A 561 -8.87 -10.76 -54.21
N HIS A 562 -7.54 -10.68 -54.22
CA HIS A 562 -6.77 -10.43 -55.44
C HIS A 562 -6.97 -11.54 -56.49
N ALA A 563 -6.94 -12.81 -56.08
CA ALA A 563 -7.21 -13.93 -56.98
C ALA A 563 -8.66 -13.89 -57.53
N SER A 564 -9.65 -13.54 -56.70
CA SER A 564 -11.03 -13.39 -57.17
C SER A 564 -11.20 -12.25 -58.17
N THR A 565 -10.48 -11.14 -57.99
CA THR A 565 -10.49 -10.01 -58.93
C THR A 565 -9.87 -10.39 -60.28
N LEU A 566 -8.83 -11.24 -60.29
CA LEU A 566 -8.20 -11.70 -61.53
C LEU A 566 -9.05 -12.71 -62.31
N LEU A 567 -9.88 -13.50 -61.62
CA LEU A 567 -10.70 -14.55 -62.24
C LEU A 567 -12.04 -14.04 -62.79
N ASP A 568 -12.44 -12.79 -62.50
CA ASP A 568 -13.76 -12.24 -62.83
C ASP A 568 -13.64 -10.89 -63.58
N PRO A 569 -13.15 -10.87 -64.84
CA PRO A 569 -12.80 -9.65 -65.57
C PRO A 569 -14.01 -8.73 -65.85
N VAL A 570 -15.23 -9.27 -65.86
CA VAL A 570 -16.48 -8.50 -66.04
C VAL A 570 -16.74 -7.58 -64.84
N LYS A 571 -16.34 -7.99 -63.62
CA LYS A 571 -16.48 -7.18 -62.40
C LYS A 571 -15.43 -6.07 -62.33
N ALA A 572 -14.23 -6.32 -62.86
CA ALA A 572 -13.16 -5.32 -62.95
C ALA A 572 -13.48 -4.24 -64.00
N ALA A 573 -14.06 -4.61 -65.15
CA ALA A 573 -14.46 -3.67 -66.19
C ALA A 573 -15.65 -2.78 -65.80
N GLY A 574 -16.60 -3.30 -65.00
CA GLY A 574 -17.77 -2.54 -64.53
C GLY A 574 -17.46 -1.41 -63.53
N MET A 575 -16.29 -1.42 -62.88
CA MET A 575 -15.85 -0.34 -61.98
C MET A 575 -15.13 0.80 -62.72
N SER A 576 -14.62 0.56 -63.93
CA SER A 576 -13.96 1.59 -64.76
C SER A 576 -14.95 2.48 -65.52
N ASN A 577 -16.21 2.07 -65.65
CA ASN A 577 -17.22 2.78 -66.45
C ASN A 577 -18.15 3.70 -65.62
N LYS A 578 -17.76 4.02 -64.38
CA LYS A 578 -18.46 4.96 -63.48
C LYS A 578 -17.57 6.10 -62.97
N SER A 579 -16.55 6.49 -63.75
CA SER A 579 -15.80 7.74 -63.55
C SER A 579 -16.39 8.86 -64.38
#